data_AF-A0A958LE47-F1
#
_entry.id   AF-A0A958LE47-F1
#
_cell.length_a   1.000
_cell.length_b   1.000
_cell.length_c   1.000
_cell.angle_alpha   90.00
_cell.angle_beta   90.00
_cell.angle_gamma   90.00
#
_symmetry.space_group_name_H-M   'P 1'
#
loop_
_entity.id
_entity.type
_entity.pdbx_description
1 polymer ?
#
loop_
_entity_poly.entity_id
_entity_poly.type
_entity_poly.pdbx_seq_one_letter_code
_entity_poly.pdbx_strand_id
1 'polypeptide(L)'
;RKAVDHITDWQIDRMERLNQELRACYQRGDISGMIAVHNEFHDVFVRACGNERLSSLISNLVQQYQRFRIALSHTDAIEQSIALHQEIVEAFRARDHERVTALVAQNSSQGGENLINSIECVVAANGAGPM
;
A
#
# COMPACT_ATOMS: atom_id res chain seq x y z
N ARG A 1 -4.95 -14.76 -3.36
CA ARG A 1 -5.75 -15.82 -4.03
C ARG A 1 -7.27 -15.62 -3.96
N LYS A 2 -7.94 -15.77 -2.80
CA LYS A 2 -9.43 -15.66 -2.71
C LYS A 2 -10.04 -14.35 -3.23
N ALA A 3 -9.35 -13.23 -3.06
CA ALA A 3 -9.82 -11.95 -3.59
C ALA A 3 -10.10 -11.99 -5.09
N VAL A 4 -9.32 -12.74 -5.88
CA VAL A 4 -9.47 -12.81 -7.34
C VAL A 4 -10.82 -13.41 -7.75
N ASP A 5 -11.34 -14.34 -6.94
CA ASP A 5 -12.63 -15.01 -7.16
C ASP A 5 -13.84 -14.12 -6.84
N HIS A 6 -13.65 -13.03 -6.10
CA HIS A 6 -14.74 -12.27 -5.48
C HIS A 6 -14.72 -10.79 -5.81
N ILE A 7 -13.57 -10.25 -6.22
CA ILE A 7 -13.44 -8.85 -6.58
C ILE A 7 -14.25 -8.56 -7.85
N THR A 8 -15.07 -7.53 -7.82
CA THR A 8 -15.87 -7.11 -8.97
C THR A 8 -15.08 -6.19 -9.89
N ASP A 9 -15.49 -6.07 -11.15
CA ASP A 9 -14.82 -5.14 -12.08
C ASP A 9 -14.92 -3.69 -11.60
N TRP A 10 -16.03 -3.30 -10.94
CA TRP A 10 -16.16 -2.00 -10.30
C TRP A 10 -15.13 -1.77 -9.17
N GLN A 11 -14.83 -2.82 -8.39
CA GLN A 11 -13.79 -2.74 -7.37
C GLN A 11 -12.40 -2.60 -8.00
N ILE A 12 -12.14 -3.29 -9.12
CA ILE A 12 -10.89 -3.12 -9.87
C ILE A 12 -10.78 -1.70 -10.45
N ASP A 13 -11.86 -1.16 -11.03
CA ASP A 13 -11.92 0.25 -11.49
C ASP A 13 -11.64 1.23 -10.33
N ARG A 14 -12.14 0.92 -9.13
CA ARG A 14 -11.88 1.73 -7.95
C ARG A 14 -10.40 1.71 -7.58
N MET A 15 -9.74 0.55 -7.63
CA MET A 15 -8.30 0.43 -7.39
C MET A 15 -7.49 1.27 -8.38
N GLU A 16 -7.86 1.23 -9.66
CA GLU A 16 -7.20 2.04 -10.70
C GLU A 16 -7.34 3.54 -10.43
N ARG A 17 -8.55 4.02 -10.09
CA ARG A 17 -8.79 5.42 -9.72
C ARG A 17 -8.02 5.83 -8.46
N LEU A 18 -7.95 4.95 -7.46
CA LEU A 18 -7.18 5.19 -6.24
C LEU A 18 -5.68 5.31 -6.55
N ASN A 19 -5.15 4.49 -7.47
CA ASN A 19 -3.75 4.62 -7.87
C ASN A 19 -3.46 5.93 -8.63
N GLN A 20 -4.41 6.40 -9.44
CA GLN A 20 -4.33 7.70 -10.10
C GLN A 20 -4.38 8.85 -9.08
N GLU A 21 -5.27 8.78 -8.09
CA GLU A 21 -5.33 9.79 -7.03
C GLU A 21 -4.06 9.77 -6.18
N LEU A 22 -3.46 8.60 -5.92
CA LEU A 22 -2.20 8.49 -5.20
C LEU A 22 -1.08 9.26 -5.91
N ARG A 23 -0.99 9.10 -7.24
CA ARG A 23 -0.08 9.88 -8.09
C ARG A 23 -0.37 11.38 -8.01
N ALA A 24 -1.64 11.77 -7.99
CA ALA A 24 -2.02 13.17 -7.92
C ALA A 24 -1.67 13.80 -6.54
N CYS A 25 -1.93 13.09 -5.43
CA CYS A 25 -1.47 13.51 -4.10
C CYS A 25 0.04 13.65 -4.04
N TYR A 26 0.77 12.69 -4.62
CA TYR A 26 2.23 12.74 -4.70
C TYR A 26 2.74 13.97 -5.44
N GLN A 27 2.20 14.27 -6.62
CA GLN A 27 2.56 15.45 -7.41
C GLN A 27 2.30 16.78 -6.67
N ARG A 28 1.31 16.81 -5.77
CA ARG A 28 0.96 17.98 -4.95
C ARG A 28 1.69 18.03 -3.61
N GLY A 29 2.51 17.03 -3.26
CA GLY A 29 3.14 16.92 -1.95
C GLY A 29 2.16 16.68 -0.79
N ASP A 30 0.96 16.17 -1.09
CA ASP A 30 -0.10 15.93 -0.09
C ASP A 30 0.13 14.59 0.63
N ILE A 31 0.92 14.63 1.71
CA ILE A 31 1.29 13.45 2.50
C ILE A 31 0.06 12.78 3.12
N SER A 32 -0.85 13.56 3.69
CA SER A 32 -2.06 13.02 4.31
C SER A 32 -2.95 12.33 3.30
N GLY A 33 -3.12 12.92 2.12
CA GLY A 33 -3.84 12.31 1.00
C GLY A 33 -3.18 11.03 0.50
N MET A 34 -1.85 11.01 0.32
CA MET A 34 -1.12 9.80 -0.09
C MET A 34 -1.37 8.64 0.87
N ILE A 35 -1.26 8.91 2.17
CA ILE A 35 -1.46 7.91 3.23
C ILE A 35 -2.88 7.33 3.20
N ALA A 36 -3.89 8.19 3.06
CA ALA A 36 -5.30 7.80 3.04
C ALA A 36 -5.64 6.97 1.79
N VAL A 37 -5.29 7.48 0.61
CA VAL A 37 -5.59 6.84 -0.68
C VAL A 37 -4.86 5.51 -0.82
N HIS A 38 -3.61 5.43 -0.38
CA HIS A 38 -2.85 4.18 -0.41
C HIS A 38 -3.46 3.11 0.51
N ASN A 39 -4.01 3.49 1.68
CA ASN A 39 -4.74 2.54 2.52
C ASN A 39 -6.02 2.06 1.86
N GLU A 40 -6.77 2.99 1.27
CA GLU A 40 -8.02 2.64 0.61
C GLU A 40 -7.79 1.66 -0.56
N PHE A 41 -6.67 1.79 -1.28
CA PHE A 41 -6.29 0.85 -2.33
C PHE A 41 -6.19 -0.59 -1.81
N HIS A 42 -5.50 -0.81 -0.69
CA HIS A 42 -5.34 -2.14 -0.09
C HIS A 42 -6.64 -2.70 0.47
N ASP A 43 -7.46 -1.82 1.06
CA ASP A 43 -8.77 -2.17 1.62
C ASP A 43 -9.69 -2.83 0.59
N VAL A 44 -9.61 -2.44 -0.69
CA VAL A 44 -10.48 -2.99 -1.74
C VAL A 44 -10.33 -4.52 -1.86
N PHE A 45 -9.11 -5.01 -2.06
CA PHE A 45 -8.89 -6.45 -2.28
C PHE A 45 -8.83 -7.25 -0.97
N VAL A 46 -8.50 -6.61 0.16
CA VAL A 46 -8.59 -7.26 1.48
C VAL A 46 -10.05 -7.58 1.80
N ARG A 47 -10.97 -6.62 1.59
CA ARG A 47 -12.41 -6.85 1.79
C ARG A 47 -12.98 -7.86 0.78
N ALA A 48 -12.48 -7.87 -0.46
CA ALA A 48 -12.86 -8.86 -1.45
C ALA A 48 -12.53 -10.30 -1.03
N CYS A 49 -11.61 -10.53 -0.08
CA CYS A 49 -11.36 -11.88 0.45
C CYS A 49 -12.54 -12.47 1.25
N GLY A 50 -13.55 -11.68 1.61
CA GLY A 50 -14.77 -12.14 2.28
C GLY A 50 -14.58 -12.60 3.72
N ASN A 51 -13.42 -12.34 4.33
CA ASN A 51 -13.14 -12.66 5.73
C ASN A 51 -13.02 -11.37 6.54
N GLU A 52 -14.13 -10.96 7.15
CA GLU A 52 -14.22 -9.74 7.95
C GLU A 52 -13.26 -9.76 9.14
N ARG A 53 -13.07 -10.92 9.79
CA ARG A 53 -12.13 -11.07 10.90
C ARG A 53 -10.68 -10.82 10.45
N LEU A 54 -10.27 -11.40 9.32
CA LEU A 54 -8.96 -11.16 8.74
C LEU A 54 -8.79 -9.69 8.33
N SER A 55 -9.80 -9.11 7.70
CA SER A 55 -9.80 -7.71 7.28
C SER A 55 -9.60 -6.77 8.47
N SER A 56 -10.27 -7.04 9.59
CA SER A 56 -10.12 -6.29 10.84
C SER A 56 -8.73 -6.45 11.45
N LEU A 57 -8.16 -7.66 11.47
CA LEU A 57 -6.80 -7.89 11.96
C LEU A 57 -5.76 -7.12 11.15
N ILE A 58 -5.85 -7.18 9.82
CA ILE A 58 -4.95 -6.44 8.92
C ILE A 58 -5.11 -4.93 9.14
N SER A 59 -6.34 -4.42 9.19
CA SER A 59 -6.62 -3.00 9.39
C SER A 59 -6.06 -2.49 10.72
N ASN A 60 -6.18 -3.27 11.80
CA ASN A 60 -5.62 -2.91 13.11
C ASN A 60 -4.09 -2.89 13.10
N LEU A 61 -3.46 -3.86 12.43
CA LEU A 61 -2.01 -3.91 12.30
C LEU A 61 -1.48 -2.70 11.51
N VAL A 62 -2.09 -2.40 10.36
CA VAL A 62 -1.76 -1.23 9.52
C VAL A 62 -1.87 0.09 10.30
N GLN A 63 -2.90 0.23 11.13
CA GLN A 63 -3.10 1.41 11.96
C GLN A 63 -1.97 1.64 12.98
N GLN A 64 -1.36 0.58 13.52
CA GLN A 64 -0.29 0.72 14.52
C GLN A 64 0.97 1.39 13.95
N TYR A 65 1.31 1.11 12.70
CA TYR A 65 2.47 1.72 12.05
C TYR A 65 2.11 2.86 11.09
N GLN A 66 0.84 3.29 11.05
CA GLN A 66 0.37 4.41 10.24
C GLN A 66 1.16 5.70 10.47
N ARG A 67 1.59 5.97 11.72
CA ARG A 67 2.41 7.14 12.07
C ARG A 67 3.81 7.10 11.46
N PHE A 68 4.31 5.91 11.14
CA PHE A 68 5.63 5.68 10.54
C PHE A 68 5.57 5.54 9.02
N ARG A 69 4.37 5.59 8.42
CA ARG A 69 4.20 5.62 6.96
C ARG A 69 4.66 6.92 6.30
N ILE A 70 5.21 7.87 7.08
CA ILE A 70 6.01 8.99 6.57
C ILE A 70 7.19 8.47 5.72
N ALA A 71 7.64 7.23 5.92
CA ALA A 71 8.57 6.56 5.02
C ALA A 71 8.11 6.55 3.54
N LEU A 72 6.80 6.40 3.29
CA LEU A 72 6.24 6.44 1.94
C LEU A 72 6.28 7.85 1.34
N SER A 73 6.53 8.91 2.12
CA SER A 73 6.73 10.25 1.54
C SER A 73 8.12 10.46 0.94
N HIS A 74 9.02 9.47 1.01
CA HIS A 74 10.20 9.47 0.17
C HIS A 74 9.77 9.28 -1.30
N THR A 75 10.15 10.25 -2.13
CA THR A 75 9.89 10.35 -3.57
C THR A 75 10.01 9.00 -4.30
N ASP A 76 11.09 8.25 -4.05
CA ASP A 76 11.33 6.98 -4.73
C ASP A 76 10.38 5.86 -4.28
N ALA A 77 10.02 5.83 -2.99
CA ALA A 77 9.20 4.75 -2.42
C ALA A 77 7.74 4.82 -2.89
N ILE A 78 7.21 6.03 -3.08
CA ILE A 78 5.84 6.22 -3.56
C ILE A 78 5.73 5.97 -5.06
N GLU A 79 6.73 6.36 -5.86
CA GLU A 79 6.75 6.06 -7.29
C GLU A 79 6.79 4.56 -7.55
N GLN A 80 7.62 3.82 -6.79
CA GLN A 80 7.65 2.37 -6.82
C GLN A 80 6.30 1.76 -6.40
N SER A 81 5.66 2.28 -5.35
CA SER A 81 4.34 1.82 -4.94
C SER A 81 3.29 2.04 -6.03
N ILE A 82 3.30 3.20 -6.69
CA ILE A 82 2.36 3.51 -7.78
C ILE A 82 2.55 2.55 -8.96
N ALA A 83 3.81 2.23 -9.31
CA ALA A 83 4.11 1.26 -10.37
C ALA A 83 3.63 -0.14 -9.99
N LEU A 84 3.93 -0.60 -8.77
CA LEU A 84 3.53 -1.92 -8.30
C LEU A 84 2.01 -2.06 -8.17
N HIS A 85 1.32 -1.00 -7.70
CA HIS A 85 -0.14 -0.94 -7.68
C HIS A 85 -0.75 -1.09 -9.08
N GLN A 86 -0.13 -0.50 -10.11
CA GLN A 86 -0.58 -0.64 -11.49
C GLN A 86 -0.49 -2.11 -11.93
N GLU A 87 0.62 -2.78 -11.65
CA GLU A 87 0.79 -4.21 -11.96
C GLU A 87 -0.24 -5.09 -11.22
N ILE A 88 -0.56 -4.77 -9.97
CA ILE A 88 -1.59 -5.45 -9.19
C ILE A 88 -2.96 -5.30 -9.85
N VAL A 89 -3.32 -4.08 -10.28
CA VAL A 89 -4.58 -3.81 -10.99
C VAL A 89 -4.67 -4.64 -12.27
N GLU A 90 -3.59 -4.66 -13.07
CA GLU A 90 -3.52 -5.47 -14.30
C GLU A 90 -3.67 -6.97 -14.01
N ALA A 91 -3.02 -7.47 -12.96
CA ALA A 91 -3.13 -8.88 -12.58
C ALA A 91 -4.56 -9.23 -12.13
N PHE A 92 -5.24 -8.34 -11.40
CA PHE A 92 -6.66 -8.51 -11.05
C PHE A 92 -7.56 -8.47 -12.29
N ARG A 93 -7.32 -7.56 -13.24
CA ARG A 93 -8.03 -7.52 -14.53
C ARG A 93 -7.89 -8.83 -15.31
N ALA A 94 -6.68 -9.37 -15.34
CA ALA A 94 -6.39 -10.63 -16.01
C ALA A 94 -6.91 -11.87 -15.26
N ARG A 95 -7.44 -11.69 -14.03
CA ARG A 95 -7.82 -12.78 -13.11
C ARG A 95 -6.68 -13.78 -12.88
N ASP A 96 -5.45 -13.30 -12.91
CA ASP A 96 -4.26 -14.13 -12.73
C ASP A 96 -3.98 -14.34 -11.25
N HIS A 97 -4.42 -15.49 -10.72
CA HIS A 97 -4.30 -15.83 -9.32
C HIS A 97 -2.85 -15.85 -8.81
N GLU A 98 -1.93 -16.33 -9.64
CA GLU A 98 -0.52 -16.49 -9.26
C GLU A 98 0.16 -15.12 -9.27
N ARG A 99 -0.02 -14.35 -10.33
CA ARG A 99 0.53 -13.00 -10.45
C ARG A 99 -0.02 -12.07 -9.36
N VAL A 100 -1.33 -12.09 -9.08
CA VAL A 100 -1.91 -11.31 -7.98
C VAL A 100 -1.27 -11.69 -6.64
N THR A 101 -1.11 -12.99 -6.38
CA THR A 101 -0.55 -13.45 -5.11
C THR A 101 0.91 -13.04 -4.96
N ALA A 102 1.71 -13.16 -6.02
CA ALA A 102 3.11 -12.74 -6.05
C ALA A 102 3.26 -11.22 -5.84
N LEU A 103 2.51 -10.41 -6.60
CA LEU A 103 2.60 -8.94 -6.53
C LEU A 103 2.11 -8.38 -5.21
N VAL A 104 1.03 -8.93 -4.63
CA VAL A 104 0.55 -8.50 -3.30
C VAL A 104 1.55 -8.87 -2.19
N ALA A 105 2.20 -10.03 -2.30
CA ALA A 105 3.28 -10.41 -1.39
C ALA A 105 4.48 -9.46 -1.52
N GLN A 106 4.93 -9.18 -2.75
CA GLN A 106 6.00 -8.22 -3.03
C GLN A 106 5.67 -6.83 -2.45
N ASN A 107 4.45 -6.34 -2.67
CA ASN A 107 4.00 -5.04 -2.16
C ASN A 107 4.03 -4.98 -0.62
N SER A 108 3.65 -6.08 0.03
CA SER A 108 3.67 -6.19 1.49
C SER A 108 5.10 -6.20 2.03
N SER A 109 6.02 -6.94 1.39
CA SER A 109 7.44 -6.97 1.76
C SER A 109 8.11 -5.60 1.58
N GLN A 110 7.89 -4.95 0.43
CA GLN A 110 8.43 -3.61 0.17
C GLN A 110 7.93 -2.58 1.18
N GLY A 111 6.63 -2.63 1.53
CA GLY A 111 6.07 -1.78 2.58
C GLY A 111 6.72 -2.01 3.95
N GLY A 112 7.04 -3.26 4.28
CA GLY A 112 7.78 -3.62 5.49
C GLY A 112 9.22 -3.12 5.51
N GLU A 113 9.96 -3.29 4.41
CA GLU A 113 11.34 -2.79 4.27
C GLU A 113 11.39 -1.26 4.37
N ASN A 114 10.46 -0.55 3.70
CA ASN A 114 10.35 0.90 3.79
C ASN A 114 10.09 1.37 5.22
N LEU A 115 9.26 0.64 5.97
CA LEU A 115 9.02 0.91 7.39
C LEU A 115 10.29 0.72 8.24
N ILE A 116 11.00 -0.40 8.06
CA ILE A 116 12.25 -0.68 8.80
C ILE A 116 13.28 0.43 8.54
N ASN A 117 13.51 0.78 7.27
CA ASN A 117 14.46 1.84 6.89
C ASN A 117 14.10 3.19 7.52
N SER A 118 12.80 3.49 7.69
CA SER A 118 12.37 4.73 8.34
C SER A 118 12.61 4.77 9.85
N ILE A 119 12.53 3.61 10.52
CA ILE A 119 12.85 3.49 11.95
C ILE A 119 14.35 3.70 12.14
N GLU A 120 15.18 3.11 11.27
CA GLU A 120 16.63 3.32 11.28
C GLU A 120 17.00 4.80 11.07
N CYS A 121 16.32 5.50 10.16
CA CYS A 121 16.52 6.93 9.93
C CYS A 121 16.17 7.77 11.17
N VAL A 122 15.06 7.47 11.86
CA VAL A 122 14.67 8.17 13.11
C VAL A 122 15.65 7.87 14.24
N VAL A 123 16.14 6.63 14.35
CA VAL A 123 17.16 6.26 15.34
C VAL A 123 18.49 6.97 15.06
N ALA A 124 18.91 7.05 13.79
CA ALA A 124 20.12 7.77 13.39
C ALA A 124 20.01 9.29 13.62
N ALA A 125 18.86 9.89 13.32
CA ALA A 125 18.61 11.32 13.58
C ALA A 125 18.60 11.65 15.08
N ASN A 126 18.16 10.72 15.94
CA ASN A 126 18.18 10.88 17.39
C ASN A 126 19.53 10.48 18.03
N GLY A 127 20.42 9.78 17.31
CA GLY A 127 21.76 9.42 17.75
C GLY A 127 22.82 10.51 17.54
N ALA A 128 22.52 11.53 16.73
CA ALA A 128 23.33 12.73 16.55
C ALA A 128 22.96 13.81 17.60
N GLY A 129 23.10 13.49 18.88
CA GLY A 129 23.10 14.51 19.93
C GLY A 129 24.38 15.36 19.84
N PRO A 130 24.35 16.66 20.20
CA PRO A 130 25.53 17.51 20.07
C PRO A 130 26.64 17.00 20.98
N MET A 131 27.83 16.80 20.40
CA MET A 131 29.09 16.69 21.15
C MET A 131 29.41 18.02 21.84
#